data_AF-I4K2L8-F1
#
_entry.id   AF-I4K2L8-F1
#
_cell.length_a   1.000
_cell.length_b   1.000
_cell.length_c   1.000
_cell.angle_alpha   90.00
_cell.angle_beta   90.00
_cell.angle_gamma   90.00
#
_symmetry.space_group_name_H-M   'P 1'
#
loop_
_entity.id
_entity.type
_entity.pdbx_description
1 polymer ?
#
loop_
_entity_poly.entity_id
_entity_poly.type
_entity_poly.pdbx_seq_one_letter_code
_entity_poly.pdbx_strand_id
1 'polypeptide(L)' 'MIRTDAIWLTTKPMDMRAGTETALARVIGVFGAAKPHCAYLFANRRTTRMKVLTVLAFGWLHVD' A
#
# COMPACT_ATOMS: atom_id res chain seq x y z
N MET A 1 -2.31 12.12 14.49
CA MET A 1 -2.80 12.11 13.10
C MET A 1 -1.62 11.86 12.19
N ILE A 2 -1.62 10.77 11.40
CA ILE A 2 -0.49 10.43 10.50
C ILE A 2 -0.55 11.39 9.30
N ARG A 3 0.53 12.12 9.04
CA ARG A 3 0.64 13.02 7.87
C ARG A 3 0.98 12.19 6.64
N THR A 4 0.06 12.14 5.69
CA THR A 4 0.23 11.46 4.39
C THR A 4 0.16 12.50 3.29
N ASP A 5 1.24 12.67 2.55
CA ASP A 5 1.34 13.68 1.49
C ASP A 5 0.64 13.24 0.19
N ALA A 6 0.52 11.92 -0.04
CA ALA A 6 -0.19 11.37 -1.18
C ALA A 6 -0.76 9.97 -0.90
N ILE A 7 -1.92 9.67 -1.49
CA ILE A 7 -2.54 8.34 -1.51
C ILE A 7 -2.53 7.81 -2.95
N TRP A 8 -1.96 6.64 -3.15
CA TRP A 8 -1.87 5.98 -4.46
C TRP A 8 -2.76 4.75 -4.50
N LEU A 9 -3.68 4.70 -5.46
CA LEU A 9 -4.57 3.54 -5.66
C LEU A 9 -3.98 2.58 -6.69
N THR A 10 -3.91 1.29 -6.36
CA THR A 10 -3.50 0.27 -7.32
C THR A 10 -4.63 -0.12 -8.25
N THR A 11 -4.38 -0.14 -9.55
CA THR A 11 -5.37 -0.59 -10.55
C THR A 11 -5.46 -2.11 -10.68
N LYS A 12 -4.43 -2.85 -10.25
CA LYS A 12 -4.42 -4.31 -10.23
C LYS A 12 -4.89 -4.84 -8.88
N PRO A 13 -5.89 -5.74 -8.86
CA PRO A 13 -6.39 -6.28 -7.59
C PRO A 13 -5.31 -7.06 -6.85
N MET A 14 -5.33 -6.99 -5.52
CA MET A 14 -4.42 -7.71 -4.63
C MET A 14 -5.17 -8.83 -3.91
N ASP A 15 -4.49 -9.95 -3.67
CA ASP A 15 -5.00 -10.93 -2.71
C ASP A 15 -4.92 -10.32 -1.31
N MET A 16 -6.04 -10.27 -0.59
CA MET A 16 -6.10 -9.68 0.75
C MET A 16 -5.37 -10.53 1.79
N ARG A 17 -5.08 -11.80 1.46
CA ARG A 17 -4.24 -12.69 2.28
C ARG A 17 -2.75 -12.39 2.12
N ALA A 18 -2.36 -11.61 1.12
CA ALA A 18 -0.98 -11.21 0.93
C ALA A 18 -0.51 -10.33 2.10
N GLY A 19 0.67 -10.63 2.63
CA GLY A 19 1.28 -9.88 3.73
C GLY A 19 1.93 -8.58 3.28
N THR A 20 2.50 -7.86 4.24
CA THR A 20 3.16 -6.56 4.05
C THR A 20 4.29 -6.62 3.03
N GLU A 21 5.11 -7.68 3.01
CA GLU A 21 6.22 -7.83 2.07
C GLU A 21 5.75 -7.92 0.61
N THR A 22 4.65 -8.62 0.35
CA THR A 22 4.07 -8.71 -1.00
C THR A 22 3.48 -7.38 -1.44
N ALA A 23 2.81 -6.66 -0.53
CA ALA A 23 2.30 -5.33 -0.80
C ALA A 23 3.44 -4.34 -1.09
N LEU A 24 4.52 -4.39 -0.30
CA LEU A 24 5.71 -3.57 -0.48
C LEU A 24 6.44 -3.90 -1.80
N ALA A 25 6.64 -5.17 -2.12
CA ALA A 25 7.24 -5.61 -3.38
C ALA A 25 6.45 -5.10 -4.59
N ARG A 26 5.12 -5.06 -4.51
CA ARG A 26 4.26 -4.44 -5.53
C ARG A 26 4.49 -2.94 -5.64
N VAL A 27 4.56 -2.22 -4.53
CA VAL A 27 4.86 -0.77 -4.52
C VAL A 27 6.20 -0.51 -5.20
N ILE A 28 7.25 -1.23 -4.77
CA ILE A 28 8.60 -1.09 -5.32
C ILE A 28 8.61 -1.46 -6.82
N GLY A 29 7.92 -2.52 -7.21
CA GLY A 29 7.84 -2.93 -8.61
C GLY A 29 7.14 -1.92 -9.54
N VAL A 30 6.20 -1.13 -9.02
CA VAL A 30 5.46 -0.11 -9.81
C VAL A 30 6.13 1.26 -9.75
N PHE A 31 6.58 1.67 -8.57
CA PHE A 31 7.09 3.01 -8.31
C PHE A 31 8.63 3.10 -8.23
N GLY A 32 9.34 1.98 -8.33
CA GLY A 32 10.80 1.87 -8.16
C GLY A 32 11.24 1.90 -6.69
N ALA A 33 10.50 2.61 -5.82
CA ALA A 33 10.74 2.67 -4.39
C ALA A 33 9.45 3.00 -3.63
N ALA A 34 9.39 2.61 -2.35
CA ALA A 34 8.37 3.06 -1.43
C ALA A 34 8.67 4.50 -1.00
N LYS A 35 7.83 5.45 -1.39
CA LYS A 35 8.03 6.86 -1.07
C LYS A 35 7.65 7.13 0.40
N PRO A 36 8.46 7.89 1.16
CA PRO A 36 8.11 8.26 2.52
C PRO A 36 6.84 9.12 2.55
N HIS A 37 6.11 9.08 3.66
CA HIS A 37 4.85 9.82 3.89
C HIS A 37 3.74 9.52 2.87
N CYS A 38 3.79 8.38 2.19
CA CYS A 38 2.79 7.98 1.20
C CYS A 38 1.98 6.79 1.70
N ALA A 39 0.70 6.76 1.32
CA ALA A 39 -0.15 5.59 1.52
C ALA A 39 -0.45 4.91 0.18
N TYR A 40 -0.42 3.59 0.16
CA TYR A 40 -0.72 2.75 -0.99
C TYR A 40 -1.95 1.92 -0.70
N LEU A 41 -3.01 2.14 -1.47
CA LEU A 41 -4.30 1.51 -1.31
C LEU A 41 -4.47 0.39 -2.34
N PHE A 42 -4.78 -0.80 -1.84
CA PHE A 42 -5.02 -2.00 -2.62
C PHE A 42 -6.47 -2.44 -2.45
N ALA A 43 -7.10 -2.88 -3.54
CA ALA A 43 -8.43 -3.47 -3.50
C ALA A 43 -8.37 -4.93 -3.92
N ASN A 44 -9.29 -5.75 -3.42
CA ASN A 44 -9.50 -7.10 -3.95
C ASN A 44 -10.17 -7.05 -5.33
N ARG A 45 -10.19 -8.19 -6.04
CA ARG A 45 -10.77 -8.29 -7.39
C ARG A 45 -12.25 -7.88 -7.48
N ARG A 46 -12.99 -8.01 -6.38
CA ARG A 46 -14.41 -7.62 -6.29
C ARG A 46 -14.61 -6.21 -5.74
N THR A 47 -13.54 -5.49 -5.44
CA THR A 47 -13.53 -4.16 -4.80
C THR A 47 -14.39 -4.06 -3.53
N THR A 48 -14.55 -5.18 -2.80
CA THR A 48 -15.31 -5.25 -1.54
C THR A 48 -14.43 -5.15 -0.31
N ARG A 49 -13.12 -5.34 -0.47
CA ARG A 49 -12.13 -5.20 0.59
C ARG A 49 -10.98 -4.33 0.10
N MET A 50 -10.52 -3.46 0.97
CA MET A 50 -9.39 -2.59 0.73
C MET A 50 -8.36 -2.78 1.84
N LYS A 51 -7.10 -2.59 1.48
CA LYS A 51 -5.94 -2.78 2.35
C LYS A 51 -4.98 -1.63 2.12
N VAL A 52 -4.46 -1.02 3.17
CA VAL A 52 -3.60 0.18 3.05
C VAL A 52 -2.22 -0.06 3.65
N LEU A 53 -1.18 0.29 2.89
CA LEU A 53 0.20 0.31 3.34
C LEU A 53 0.65 1.77 3.43
N THR A 54 0.93 2.26 4.63
CA THR A 54 1.38 3.63 4.88
C THR A 54 2.87 3.65 5.18
N VAL A 55 3.66 4.36 4.39
CA VAL A 55 5.09 4.56 4.63
C VAL A 55 5.27 5.80 5.49
N LEU A 56 5.89 5.62 6.64
CA LEU A 56 6.32 6.68 7.54
C LEU A 56 7.79 7.03 7.24
N ALA A 57 8.28 8.18 7.71
CA ALA A 57 9.68 8.58 7.54
C ALA A 57 10.70 7.52 8.04
N PHE A 58 10.28 6.66 8.98
CA PHE A 58 11.14 5.66 9.63
C PHE A 58 10.76 4.20 9.29
N GLY A 59 9.81 3.93 8.39
CA GLY A 59 9.36 2.55 8.09
C GLY A 59 7.99 2.48 7.43
N TRP A 60 7.27 1.37 7.55
CA TRP A 60 5.91 1.21 7.02
C TRP A 60 4.95 0.58 8.04
N LEU A 61 3.70 1.03 8.00
CA LEU A 61 2.57 0.51 8.78
C LEU A 61 1.55 -0.11 7.83
N HIS A 62 1.15 -1.33 8.14
CA HIS A 62 0.17 -2.08 7.37
C HIS A 62 -1.13 -2.21 8.17
N VAL A 63 -2.28 -1.87 7.56
CA VAL A 63 -3.62 -1.99 8.17
C VAL A 63 -4.55 -2.75 7.22
N ASP A 64 -5.17 -3.81 7.75
CA ASP A 64 -6.13 -4.69 7.06
C ASP A 64 -7.56 -4.15 7.01
#